data_AF-A0A7V9KHS6-F1
#
_entry.id   AF-A0A7V9KHS6-F1
#
_cell.length_a   1.000
_cell.length_b   1.000
_cell.length_c   1.000
_cell.angle_alpha   90.00
_cell.angle_beta   90.00
_cell.angle_gamma   90.00
#
_symmetry.space_group_name_H-M   'P 1'
#
loop_
_entity.id
_entity.type
_entity.pdbx_description
1 polymer ?
#
loop_
_entity_poly.entity_id
_entity_poly.type
_entity_poly.pdbx_seq_one_letter_code
_entity_poly.pdbx_strand_id
1 'polypeptide(L)' 'ATQATVLDALETTYPVLRGTIRDPATRQRRPLVRFFACERDLSHEPADAPLPEAVATGTEPFLVVGAMAGG' A
#
# COMPACT_ATOMS: atom_id res chain seq x y z
N ALA A 1 7.84 10.11 -3.57
CA ALA A 1 6.76 9.17 -3.90
C ALA A 1 5.82 9.05 -2.70
N THR A 2 4.52 8.83 -2.91
CA THR A 2 3.52 8.63 -1.84
C THR A 2 2.91 7.23 -1.91
N GLN A 3 2.22 6.80 -0.85
CA GLN A 3 1.52 5.51 -0.85
C GLN A 3 0.55 5.41 -2.03
N ALA A 4 -0.24 6.46 -2.28
CA ALA A 4 -1.18 6.52 -3.40
C ALA A 4 -0.50 6.28 -4.75
N THR A 5 0.62 6.96 -5.02
CA THR A 5 1.33 6.82 -6.32
C THR A 5 1.86 5.41 -6.55
N VAL A 6 2.35 4.74 -5.50
CA VAL A 6 2.84 3.36 -5.59
C VAL A 6 1.69 2.39 -5.82
N LEU A 7 0.59 2.54 -5.08
CA LEU A 7 -0.59 1.68 -5.22
C LEU A 7 -1.29 1.88 -6.58
N ASP A 8 -1.36 3.12 -7.08
CA ASP A 8 -1.92 3.42 -8.40
C ASP A 8 -1.09 2.77 -9.52
N ALA A 9 0.24 2.81 -9.42
CA ALA A 9 1.12 2.11 -10.35
C ALA A 9 0.92 0.59 -10.25
N LEU A 10 0.91 0.04 -9.03
CA LEU A 10 0.72 -1.39 -8.79
C LEU A 10 -0.60 -1.91 -9.37
N GLU A 11 -1.71 -1.23 -9.09
CA GLU A 11 -3.03 -1.62 -9.60
C GLU A 11 -3.22 -1.35 -11.10
N THR A 12 -2.37 -0.50 -11.70
CA THR A 12 -2.32 -0.30 -13.16
C THR A 12 -1.56 -1.45 -13.83
N THR A 13 -0.42 -1.84 -13.28
CA THR A 13 0.38 -2.95 -13.80
C THR A 13 -0.29 -4.30 -13.54
N TYR A 14 -0.98 -4.45 -12.41
CA TYR A 14 -1.68 -5.67 -12.01
C TYR A 14 -3.16 -5.38 -11.73
N PRO A 15 -4.01 -5.29 -12.76
CA PRO A 15 -5.43 -4.99 -12.60
C PRO A 15 -6.19 -5.97 -11.69
N VAL A 16 -5.69 -7.20 -11.53
CA VAL A 16 -6.27 -8.23 -10.65
C VAL A 16 -6.27 -7.82 -9.17
N LEU A 17 -5.42 -6.87 -8.77
CA LEU A 17 -5.32 -6.36 -7.40
C LEU A 17 -6.30 -5.22 -7.09
N ARG A 18 -6.98 -4.69 -8.10
CA ARG A 18 -8.01 -3.66 -7.90
C ARG A 18 -9.16 -4.24 -7.07
N GLY A 19 -9.53 -3.55 -5.99
CA GLY A 19 -10.54 -4.05 -5.07
C GLY A 19 -10.02 -4.99 -3.97
N THR A 20 -8.80 -5.54 -4.12
CA THR A 20 -8.19 -6.40 -3.12
C THR A 20 -7.37 -5.60 -2.10
N ILE A 21 -6.68 -4.55 -2.55
CA ILE A 21 -5.85 -3.69 -1.69
C ILE A 21 -6.64 -2.46 -1.21
N ARG A 22 -7.31 -1.77 -2.15
CA ARG A 22 -8.14 -0.60 -1.89
C ARG A 22 -9.56 -0.82 -2.40
N ASP A 23 -10.52 -0.20 -1.72
CA ASP A 23 -11.88 -0.08 -2.22
C ASP A 23 -11.89 0.73 -3.54
N PRO A 24 -12.48 0.22 -4.64
CA PRO A 24 -12.39 0.87 -5.95
C PRO A 24 -13.10 2.23 -6.02
N ALA A 25 -14.11 2.47 -5.18
CA ALA A 25 -14.89 3.71 -5.20
C ALA A 25 -14.25 4.78 -4.31
N THR A 26 -13.85 4.42 -3.10
CA THR A 26 -13.34 5.35 -2.08
C THR A 26 -11.83 5.47 -2.08
N ARG A 27 -11.11 4.54 -2.74
CA ARG A 27 -9.65 4.37 -2.68
C ARG A 27 -9.09 4.12 -1.27
N GLN A 28 -9.96 3.80 -0.31
CA GLN A 28 -9.53 3.48 1.06
C GLN A 28 -8.95 2.08 1.15
N ARG A 29 -7.93 1.90 2.00
CA ARG A 29 -7.32 0.60 2.31
C ARG A 29 -8.36 -0.38 2.85
N ARG A 30 -8.31 -1.64 2.42
CA ARG A 30 -9.17 -2.70 2.96
C ARG A 30 -8.78 -3.00 4.42
N PRO A 31 -9.74 -3.24 5.34
CA PRO A 31 -9.45 -3.35 6.78
C PRO A 31 -8.37 -4.38 7.16
N LEU A 32 -8.28 -5.50 6.44
CA LEU A 32 -7.33 -6.59 6.69
C LEU A 32 -5.99 -6.46 5.95
N VAL A 33 -5.78 -5.38 5.19
CA VAL A 33 -4.53 -5.12 4.46
C VAL A 33 -3.70 -4.09 5.23
N ARG A 34 -2.42 -4.29 5.47
CA ARG A 34 -1.51 -3.33 6.12
C ARG A 34 -0.41 -2.87 5.17
N PHE A 35 0.10 -1.68 5.41
CA PHE A 35 1.20 -1.07 4.65
C PHE A 35 2.40 -0.83 5.56
N PHE A 36 3.57 -1.29 5.13
CA PHE A 36 4.82 -1.09 5.86
C PHE A 36 5.91 -0.51 4.98
N ALA A 37 6.75 0.32 5.59
CA ALA A 37 7.96 0.87 4.99
C ALA A 37 8.99 1.13 6.08
N CYS A 38 10.26 0.74 5.85
CA CYS A 38 11.34 0.92 6.83
C CYS A 38 10.93 0.41 8.22
N GLU A 39 10.37 -0.81 8.29
CA GLU A 39 9.89 -1.46 9.51
C GLU A 39 8.78 -0.71 10.27
N ARG A 40 8.17 0.32 9.68
CA ARG A 40 7.09 1.13 10.27
C ARG A 40 5.76 0.83 9.62
N ASP A 41 4.72 0.75 10.44
CA ASP A 41 3.33 0.62 9.98
C ASP A 41 2.82 1.99 9.52
N LEU A 42 2.52 2.11 8.23
CA LEU A 42 1.98 3.31 7.60
C LEU A 42 0.47 3.20 7.30
N SER A 43 -0.19 2.14 7.78
CA SER A 43 -1.58 1.79 7.42
C SER A 43 -2.64 2.83 7.84
N HIS A 44 -2.27 3.75 8.72
CA HIS A 44 -3.12 4.82 9.25
C HIS A 44 -2.64 6.22 8.83
N GLU A 45 -1.52 6.30 8.11
CA GLU A 45 -1.06 7.58 7.57
C GLU A 45 -1.90 7.97 6.34
N PRO A 46 -2.03 9.28 6.06
CA PRO A 46 -2.63 9.75 4.83
C PRO A 46 -1.95 9.14 3.60
N ALA A 47 -2.73 8.73 2.60
CA ALA A 47 -2.20 8.08 1.40
C ALA A 47 -1.34 9.01 0.53
N ASP A 48 -1.48 10.32 0.69
CA ASP A 48 -0.69 11.38 0.06
C ASP A 48 0.52 11.81 0.90
N ALA A 49 0.70 11.26 2.10
CA ALA A 49 1.92 11.48 2.88
C ALA A 49 3.15 10.97 2.10
N PRO A 50 4.28 11.71 2.16
CA PRO A 50 5.51 11.28 1.51
C PRO A 50 5.99 9.96 2.13
N LEU A 51 6.34 9.00 1.28
CA LEU A 51 7.01 7.78 1.73
C LEU A 51 8.40 8.11 2.28
N PRO A 52 8.91 7.29 3.20
CA PRO A 52 10.30 7.37 3.65
C PRO A 52 11.28 7.39 2.47
N GLU A 53 12.37 8.15 2.61
CA GLU A 53 13.36 8.33 1.54
C GLU A 53 13.96 7.00 1.05
N ALA A 54 14.21 6.06 1.96
CA ALA A 54 14.72 4.74 1.60
C ALA A 54 13.78 3.96 0.66
N VAL A 55 12.46 4.12 0.81
CA VAL A 55 11.48 3.53 -0.12
C VAL A 55 11.35 4.36 -1.39
N ALA A 56 11.35 5.69 -1.28
CA ALA A 56 11.24 6.58 -2.44
C ALA A 56 12.43 6.44 -3.41
N THR A 57 13.61 6.07 -2.90
CA THR A 57 14.83 5.81 -3.68
C THR A 57 14.98 4.36 -4.12
N GLY A 58 14.10 3.45 -3.67
CA GLY A 58 14.16 2.02 -3.98
C GLY A 58 15.21 1.24 -3.18
N THR A 59 15.78 1.84 -2.14
CA THR A 59 16.72 1.18 -1.22
C THR A 59 16.01 0.14 -0.34
N GLU A 60 14.79 0.44 0.10
CA GLU A 60 13.94 -0.45 0.87
C GLU A 60 12.57 -0.65 0.18
N PRO A 61 11.90 -1.79 0.38
CA PRO A 61 10.61 -2.04 -0.24
C PRO A 61 9.44 -1.36 0.48
N PHE A 62 8.39 -1.06 -0.28
CA PHE A 62 7.05 -0.83 0.25
C PHE A 62 6.29 -2.17 0.33
N LEU A 63 5.83 -2.56 1.51
CA LEU A 63 5.20 -3.87 1.74
C LEU A 63 3.68 -3.72 1.87
N VAL A 64 2.95 -4.54 1.12
CA VAL A 64 1.49 -4.69 1.22
C VAL A 64 1.20 -6.06 1.81
N VAL A 65 0.65 -6.11 3.03
CA VAL A 65 0.48 -7.34 3.81
C VAL A 65 -1.00 -7.60 4.08
N GLY A 66 -1.55 -8.69 3.55
CA GLY A 66 -2.93 -9.11 3.84
C GLY A 66 -2.98 -10.12 4.99
N ALA A 67 -3.84 -9.89 5.98
CA ALA A 67 -4.20 -10.93 6.93
C ALA A 67 -5.12 -11.94 6.23
N MET A 68 -4.64 -13.17 6.04
CA MET A 68 -5.47 -14.29 5.59
C MET A 68 -5.89 -15.08 6.83
N ALA A 69 -7.20 -15.30 7.00
CA ALA A 69 -7.68 -16.18 8.05
C ALA A 69 -7.16 -17.59 7.78
N GLY A 70 -6.30 -18.11 8.67
CA GLY A 70 -5.93 -19.51 8.69
C GLY A 70 -7.09 -20.30 9.28
N GLY A 71 -7.83 -21.01 8.43
CA GLY A 71 -8.83 -22.01 8.83
C GLY A 71 -8.20 -23.38 8.95
#